data_AF-Q0JIQ5-F1
#
_entry.id   AF-Q0JIQ5-F1
#
_cell.length_a   1.000
_cell.length_b   1.000
_cell.length_c   1.000
_cell.angle_alpha   90.00
_cell.angle_beta   90.00
_cell.angle_gamma   90.00
#
_symmetry.space_group_name_H-M   'P 1'
#
loop_
_entity.id
_entity.type
_entity.pdbx_description
1 polymer ?
#
loop_
_entity_poly.entity_id
_entity_poly.type
_entity_poly.pdbx_seq_one_letter_code
_entity_poly.pdbx_strand_id
1 'polypeptide(L)'
;NHIILRCKLAGEVWKKLNLYETAVRSSNIQDFVESILDTLPEHQKPGWPACFAACSHGLWKARNQLIFKLTETSVAYILHRIRESLQLWVHRLKPSLREHLNTWADKLS
;
A
#
# COMPACT_ATOMS: atom_id res chain seq x y z
N ASN A 1 1.68 9.91 -9.53
CA ASN A 1 0.76 9.01 -10.25
C ASN A 1 1.45 7.75 -10.77
N HIS A 2 2.38 7.81 -11.74
CA HIS A 2 2.91 6.59 -12.38
C HIS A 2 3.49 5.54 -11.40
N ILE A 3 4.43 5.95 -10.53
CA ILE A 3 5.08 5.05 -9.56
C ILE A 3 4.08 4.40 -8.61
N ILE A 4 3.01 5.12 -8.25
CA ILE A 4 2.05 4.68 -7.24
C ILE A 4 0.88 3.92 -7.84
N LEU A 5 0.43 4.23 -9.06
CA LEU A 5 -0.82 3.70 -9.62
C LEU A 5 -0.69 2.95 -10.95
N ARG A 6 0.44 3.08 -11.66
CA ARG A 6 0.53 2.62 -13.07
C ARG A 6 1.72 1.71 -13.36
N CYS A 7 2.79 1.80 -12.60
CA CYS A 7 3.93 0.92 -12.83
C CYS A 7 3.54 -0.54 -12.57
N LYS A 8 4.23 -1.49 -13.21
CA LYS A 8 3.94 -2.93 -13.09
C LYS A 8 3.88 -3.36 -11.61
N LEU A 9 4.86 -2.92 -10.82
CA LEU A 9 4.94 -3.23 -9.40
C LEU A 9 3.76 -2.67 -8.60
N ALA A 10 3.33 -1.43 -8.88
CA ALA A 10 2.13 -0.86 -8.27
C ALA A 10 0.90 -1.72 -8.58
N GLY A 11 0.77 -2.18 -9.83
CA GLY A 11 -0.29 -3.10 -10.22
C GLY A 11 -0.32 -4.36 -9.35
N GLU A 12 0.83 -4.98 -9.09
CA GLU A 12 0.92 -6.17 -8.24
C GLU A 12 0.57 -5.89 -6.77
N VAL A 13 1.03 -4.76 -6.21
CA VAL A 13 0.67 -4.35 -4.84
C VAL A 13 -0.84 -4.13 -4.72
N TRP A 14 -1.47 -3.44 -5.66
CA TRP A 14 -2.91 -3.19 -5.60
C TRP A 14 -3.74 -4.42 -5.90
N LYS A 15 -3.27 -5.35 -6.75
CA LYS A 15 -3.91 -6.67 -6.92
C LYS A 15 -3.94 -7.43 -5.60
N LYS A 16 -2.81 -7.46 -4.87
CA LYS A 16 -2.73 -8.14 -3.56
C LYS A 16 -3.75 -7.58 -2.56
N LEU A 17 -4.06 -6.30 -2.64
CA LEU A 17 -5.05 -5.64 -1.78
C LEU A 17 -6.49 -5.64 -2.34
N ASN A 18 -6.73 -6.26 -3.50
CA ASN A 18 -8.01 -6.20 -4.25
C ASN A 18 -8.44 -4.76 -4.61
N LEU A 19 -7.49 -3.87 -4.87
CA LEU A 19 -7.68 -2.45 -5.21
C LEU A 19 -7.22 -2.11 -6.64
N TYR A 20 -6.84 -3.11 -7.44
CA TYR A 20 -6.26 -2.92 -8.77
C TYR A 20 -7.20 -2.17 -9.73
N GLU A 21 -8.47 -2.60 -9.80
CA GLU A 21 -9.47 -1.97 -10.67
C GLU A 21 -9.67 -0.50 -10.33
N THR A 22 -9.81 -0.18 -9.05
CA THR A 22 -9.91 1.20 -8.57
C THR A 22 -8.67 2.00 -8.93
N ALA A 23 -7.48 1.43 -8.74
CA ALA A 23 -6.23 2.07 -9.10
C ALA A 23 -6.18 2.42 -10.60
N VAL A 24 -6.52 1.48 -11.49
CA VAL A 24 -6.49 1.68 -12.94
C VAL A 24 -7.49 2.74 -13.40
N ARG A 25 -8.70 2.77 -12.81
CA ARG A 25 -9.77 3.73 -13.18
C ARG A 25 -9.54 5.14 -12.65
N SER A 26 -8.86 5.28 -11.52
CA SER A 26 -8.62 6.58 -10.88
C SER A 26 -7.71 7.46 -11.74
N SER A 27 -8.07 8.72 -12.00
CA SER A 27 -7.27 9.57 -12.90
C SER A 27 -5.92 9.97 -12.26
N ASN A 28 -5.91 10.08 -10.93
CA ASN A 28 -4.75 10.50 -10.13
C ASN A 28 -4.80 9.87 -8.72
N ILE A 29 -3.79 10.16 -7.90
CA ILE A 29 -3.69 9.63 -6.52
C ILE A 29 -4.83 10.12 -5.62
N GLN A 30 -5.27 11.37 -5.74
CA GLN A 30 -6.36 11.91 -4.93
C GLN A 30 -7.65 11.12 -5.20
N ASP A 31 -8.05 11.02 -6.47
CA ASP A 31 -9.24 10.25 -6.89
C ASP A 31 -9.19 8.80 -6.39
N PHE A 32 -8.00 8.18 -6.41
CA PHE A 32 -7.81 6.82 -5.93
C PHE A 32 -8.05 6.69 -4.43
N VAL A 33 -7.49 7.62 -3.64
CA VAL A 33 -7.64 7.62 -2.19
C VAL A 33 -9.10 7.88 -1.80
N GLU A 34 -9.75 8.85 -2.45
CA GLU A 34 -11.15 9.20 -2.21
C GLU A 34 -12.10 8.05 -2.58
N SER A 35 -11.96 7.48 -3.78
CA SER A 35 -12.78 6.35 -4.24
C SER A 35 -12.70 5.15 -3.29
N ILE A 36 -11.52 4.90 -2.70
CA ILE A 36 -11.35 3.83 -1.71
C ILE A 36 -12.02 4.19 -0.40
N LEU A 37 -11.86 5.42 0.09
CA LEU A 37 -12.51 5.86 1.33
C LEU A 37 -14.04 5.83 1.24
N ASP A 38 -14.61 6.09 0.07
CA ASP A 38 -16.06 6.06 -0.16
C ASP A 38 -16.62 4.63 -0.21
N THR A 39 -15.80 3.65 -0.62
CA THR A 39 -16.24 2.27 -0.84
C THR A 39 -15.86 1.31 0.29
N LEU A 40 -14.85 1.65 1.10
CA LEU A 40 -14.40 0.79 2.19
C LEU A 40 -15.46 0.65 3.30
N PRO A 41 -15.60 -0.54 3.92
CA PRO A 41 -16.35 -0.67 5.15
C PRO A 41 -15.76 0.21 6.27
N GLU A 42 -16.63 0.75 7.14
CA GLU A 42 -16.23 1.66 8.23
C GLU A 42 -15.08 1.10 9.11
N HIS A 43 -15.07 -0.20 9.39
CA HIS A 43 -14.02 -0.82 10.21
C HIS A 43 -12.64 -0.88 9.52
N GLN A 44 -12.52 -0.61 8.22
CA GLN A 44 -11.25 -0.61 7.48
C GLN A 44 -10.72 0.79 7.19
N LYS A 45 -11.60 1.80 7.14
CA LYS A 45 -11.24 3.19 6.84
C LYS A 45 -10.13 3.76 7.75
N PRO A 46 -10.14 3.53 9.09
CA PRO A 46 -9.12 4.12 9.96
C PRO A 46 -7.68 3.67 9.65
N GLY A 47 -7.52 2.43 9.17
CA GLY A 47 -6.21 1.87 8.83
C GLY A 47 -5.72 2.23 7.42
N TRP A 48 -6.62 2.71 6.55
CA TRP A 48 -6.32 2.93 5.14
C TRP A 48 -5.21 3.95 4.89
N PRO A 49 -5.19 5.15 5.51
CA PRO A 49 -4.13 6.13 5.27
C PRO A 49 -2.72 5.58 5.57
N ALA A 50 -2.60 4.80 6.64
CA ALA A 50 -1.33 4.16 6.99
C ALA A 50 -0.96 3.04 6.02
N CYS A 51 -1.92 2.21 5.61
CA CYS A 51 -1.73 1.22 4.55
C CYS A 51 -1.24 1.87 3.25
N PHE A 52 -1.93 2.91 2.79
CA PHE A 52 -1.61 3.65 1.58
C PHE A 52 -0.21 4.29 1.66
N ALA A 53 0.13 4.91 2.79
CA ALA A 53 1.45 5.51 3.01
C ALA A 53 2.56 4.46 2.98
N ALA A 54 2.37 3.30 3.63
CA ALA A 54 3.36 2.22 3.63
C ALA A 54 3.56 1.64 2.21
N CYS A 55 2.47 1.39 1.48
CA CYS A 55 2.52 0.93 0.11
C CYS A 55 3.25 1.94 -0.79
N SER A 56 2.88 3.22 -0.70
CA SER A 56 3.47 4.29 -1.50
C SER A 56 4.96 4.44 -1.24
N HIS A 57 5.37 4.41 0.02
CA HIS A 57 6.77 4.46 0.42
C HIS A 57 7.55 3.22 -0.03
N GLY A 58 6.96 2.02 0.07
CA GLY A 58 7.55 0.77 -0.42
C GLY A 58 7.78 0.78 -1.93
N LEU A 59 6.77 1.20 -2.70
CA LEU A 59 6.86 1.37 -4.16
C LEU A 59 7.93 2.37 -4.56
N TRP A 60 7.98 3.52 -3.88
CA TRP A 60 9.00 4.54 -4.12
C TRP A 60 10.42 4.01 -3.82
N LYS A 61 10.61 3.29 -2.71
CA LYS A 61 11.90 2.66 -2.37
C LYS A 61 12.33 1.64 -3.41
N ALA A 62 11.42 0.75 -3.83
CA ALA A 62 11.71 -0.27 -4.83
C ALA A 62 12.11 0.35 -6.17
N ARG A 63 11.40 1.39 -6.62
CA ARG A 63 11.75 2.14 -7.83
C ARG A 63 13.14 2.77 -7.73
N ASN A 64 13.49 3.33 -6.57
CA ASN A 64 14.82 3.94 -6.37
C ASN A 64 15.93 2.89 -6.29
N GLN A 65 15.68 1.72 -5.71
CA GLN A 65 16.64 0.61 -5.74
C GLN A 65 16.92 0.15 -7.17
N LEU A 66 15.89 0.03 -8.00
CA LEU A 66 16.05 -0.33 -9.41
C LEU A 66 16.91 0.68 -10.16
N ILE A 67 16.67 1.99 -9.96
CA ILE A 67 17.35 3.03 -10.75
C ILE A 67 18.75 3.35 -10.26
N PHE A 68 18.94 3.43 -8.94
CA PHE A 68 20.22 3.88 -8.38
C PHE A 68 21.15 2.72 -8.00
N LYS A 69 20.62 1.52 -7.76
CA LYS A 69 21.41 0.35 -7.37
C LYS A 69 21.40 -0.76 -8.41
N LEU A 70 20.66 -0.60 -9.52
CA LEU A 70 20.46 -1.62 -10.54
C LEU A 70 20.02 -2.98 -9.95
N THR A 71 19.31 -2.94 -8.82
CA THR A 71 18.88 -4.13 -8.10
C THR A 71 17.41 -4.36 -8.37
N GLU A 72 17.10 -5.40 -9.14
CA GLU A 72 15.73 -5.88 -9.25
C GLU A 72 15.32 -6.59 -7.97
N THR A 73 14.16 -6.21 -7.45
CA THR A 73 13.63 -6.76 -6.20
C THR A 73 12.33 -7.47 -6.52
N SER A 74 12.16 -8.69 -6.01
CA SER A 74 10.94 -9.46 -6.26
C SER A 74 9.72 -8.79 -5.63
N VAL A 75 8.55 -8.98 -6.25
CA VAL A 75 7.27 -8.47 -5.73
C VAL A 75 7.01 -9.00 -4.31
N ALA A 76 7.28 -10.28 -4.07
CA ALA A 76 7.12 -10.90 -2.76
C ALA A 76 7.96 -10.22 -1.67
N TYR A 77 9.22 -9.89 -1.98
CA TYR A 77 10.07 -9.14 -1.05
C TYR A 77 9.51 -7.75 -0.77
N ILE A 78 9.03 -7.03 -1.78
CA ILE A 78 8.48 -5.68 -1.61
C ILE A 78 7.20 -5.71 -0.75
N LEU A 79 6.30 -6.66 -1.01
CA LEU A 79 5.10 -6.89 -0.20
C LEU A 79 5.45 -7.19 1.26
N HIS A 80 6.44 -8.07 1.46
CA HIS A 80 6.96 -8.38 2.80
C HIS A 80 7.49 -7.13 3.51
N ARG A 81 8.28 -6.29 2.83
CA ARG A 81 8.80 -5.03 3.41
C ARG A 81 7.71 -4.02 3.74
N ILE A 82 6.65 -3.94 2.93
CA ILE A 82 5.49 -3.08 3.21
C ILE A 82 4.77 -3.61 4.46
N ARG A 83 4.55 -4.92 4.54
CA ARG A 83 3.95 -5.58 5.72
C ARG A 83 4.76 -5.32 6.99
N GLU A 84 6.08 -5.54 6.96
CA GLU A 84 6.97 -5.25 8.09
C GLU A 84 6.87 -3.78 8.51
N SER A 85 6.81 -2.86 7.53
CA SER A 85 6.66 -1.43 7.82
C SER A 85 5.35 -1.13 8.55
N LEU A 86 4.24 -1.75 8.11
CA LEU A 86 2.96 -1.62 8.80
C LEU A 86 3.01 -2.18 10.22
N GLN A 87 3.58 -3.36 10.41
CA GLN A 87 3.73 -3.97 11.74
C GLN A 87 4.55 -3.09 12.69
N LEU A 88 5.64 -2.48 12.20
CA LEU A 88 6.41 -1.51 12.99
C LEU A 88 5.59 -0.25 13.33
N TRP A 89 4.71 0.18 12.44
CA TRP A 89 3.86 1.35 12.66
C TRP A 89 2.71 1.06 13.62
N VAL A 90 2.18 -0.16 13.66
CA VAL A 90 1.15 -0.60 14.64
C VAL A 90 1.60 -0.27 16.06
N HIS A 91 2.87 -0.48 16.40
CA HIS A 91 3.41 -0.20 17.73
C HIS A 91 3.44 1.29 18.09
N ARG A 92 3.41 2.18 17.08
CA ARG A 92 3.41 3.64 17.26
C ARG A 92 2.00 4.24 17.34
N LEU A 93 0.98 3.43 17.09
CA LEU A 93 -0.42 3.87 17.10
C LEU A 93 -1.07 3.65 18.47
N LYS A 94 -2.13 4.43 18.72
CA LYS A 94 -3.06 4.20 19.83
C LYS A 94 -3.60 2.77 19.74
N PRO A 95 -3.79 2.05 20.88
CA PRO A 95 -4.29 0.68 20.88
C PRO A 95 -5.56 0.46 20.04
N SER A 96 -6.48 1.42 20.05
CA SER A 96 -7.73 1.38 19.28
C SER A 96 -7.54 1.34 17.76
N LEU A 97 -6.38 1.77 17.24
CA LEU A 97 -6.09 1.79 15.81
C LEU A 97 -5.28 0.58 15.33
N ARG A 98 -4.75 -0.22 16.26
CA ARG A 98 -3.83 -1.32 15.95
C ARG A 98 -4.50 -2.42 15.14
N GLU A 99 -5.72 -2.79 15.53
CA GLU A 99 -6.49 -3.84 14.85
C GLU A 99 -6.74 -3.47 13.39
N HIS A 100 -7.18 -2.24 13.12
CA HIS A 100 -7.41 -1.77 11.75
C HIS A 100 -6.16 -1.88 10.88
N LEU A 101 -4.99 -1.57 11.43
CA LEU A 101 -3.74 -1.66 10.68
C LEU A 101 -3.24 -3.10 10.51
N ASN A 102 -3.45 -3.97 11.52
CA ASN A 102 -3.16 -5.39 11.42
C ASN A 102 -3.99 -6.04 10.30
N THR A 103 -5.28 -5.70 10.17
CA THR A 103 -6.12 -6.18 9.06
C THR A 103 -5.51 -5.86 7.69
N TRP A 104 -4.92 -4.68 7.53
CA TRP A 104 -4.24 -4.31 6.29
C TRP A 104 -2.89 -5.04 6.11
N ALA A 105 -2.14 -5.23 7.19
CA ALA A 105 -0.89 -5.98 7.15
C ALA A 105 -1.11 -7.46 6.80
N ASP A 106 -2.20 -8.06 7.27
CA ASP A 106 -2.53 -9.46 7.01
C ASP A 106 -2.87 -9.70 5.53
N LYS A 107 -3.58 -8.76 4.89
CA LYS A 107 -3.87 -8.81 3.44
C LYS A 107 -2.61 -8.80 2.56
N LEU A 108 -1.47 -8.36 3.08
CA LEU A 108 -0.19 -8.30 2.35
C LEU A 108 0.65 -9.58 2.51
N SER A 109 0.20 -10.56 3.30
CA SER A 109 0.83 -11.89 3.41
C SER A 109 0.47 -12.75 2.20
#